data_AF-A0A0G0ZHI9-F1
#
_entry.id   AF-A0A0G0ZHI9-F1
#
_cell.length_a   1.000
_cell.length_b   1.000
_cell.length_c   1.000
_cell.angle_alpha   90.00
_cell.angle_beta   90.00
_cell.angle_gamma   90.00
#
_symmetry.space_group_name_H-M   'P 1'
#
loop_
_entity.id
_entity.type
_entity.pdbx_description
1 polymer ?
#
loop_
_entity_poly.entity_id
_entity_poly.type
_entity_poly.pdbx_seq_one_letter_code
_entity_poly.pdbx_strand_id
1 'polypeptide(L)'
;MNLLGADKDITTPEGHALAKEILHFMRARMGKYQEETNMLFNLEATPAEGTSYRFARKDKEKYPDIICANEEAYRTQHADPYYTNSSHLPVGYTDDIFEALKLQDDLQTCYTGGTVLHGFIGERLPSATACKNLVKKIADNFHLPYYTLTPTFSICPSHGYMAGEHFFCPKCDEEIGYSAEKKEIPIQQTINQNINQTATVAI
;
A
#
# COMPACT_ATOMS: atom_id res chain seq x y z
N MET A 1 -2.22 6.61 14.86
CA MET A 1 -3.59 6.95 14.41
C MET A 1 -4.14 8.12 15.23
N ASN A 2 -4.85 9.05 14.59
CA ASN A 2 -5.39 10.24 15.27
C ASN A 2 -6.29 9.94 16.50
N LEU A 3 -6.97 8.80 16.55
CA LEU A 3 -7.87 8.44 17.66
C LEU A 3 -7.18 7.70 18.83
N LEU A 4 -6.07 7.00 18.57
CA LEU A 4 -5.40 6.14 19.55
C LEU A 4 -4.04 6.69 20.02
N GLY A 5 -3.52 7.72 19.35
CA GLY A 5 -2.16 8.23 19.55
C GLY A 5 -1.24 7.92 18.36
N ALA A 6 -0.13 8.65 18.28
CA ALA A 6 0.83 8.52 17.18
C ALA A 6 1.53 7.14 17.15
N ASP A 7 1.64 6.49 18.30
CA ASP A 7 2.30 5.20 18.53
C ASP A 7 1.45 3.98 18.14
N LYS A 8 0.15 4.18 17.91
CA LYS A 8 -0.80 3.10 17.60
C LYS A 8 -1.41 3.30 16.24
N ASP A 9 -1.06 2.45 15.29
CA ASP A 9 -1.66 2.40 13.97
C ASP A 9 -2.32 1.05 13.69
N ILE A 10 -2.81 0.87 12.47
CA ILE A 10 -3.53 -0.35 12.05
C ILE A 10 -2.67 -1.63 12.15
N THR A 11 -1.36 -1.50 12.28
CA THR A 11 -0.41 -2.62 12.41
C THR A 11 -0.31 -3.12 13.85
N THR A 12 -0.74 -2.30 14.82
CA THR A 12 -0.83 -2.66 16.24
C THR A 12 -2.11 -3.44 16.53
N PRO A 13 -2.14 -4.36 17.51
CA PRO A 13 -3.35 -5.08 17.88
C PRO A 13 -4.53 -4.15 18.22
N GLU A 14 -4.28 -3.04 18.90
CA GLU A 14 -5.29 -2.05 19.27
C GLU A 14 -5.83 -1.29 18.05
N GLY A 15 -4.95 -0.85 17.15
CA GLY A 15 -5.38 -0.16 15.93
C GLY A 15 -6.10 -1.08 14.95
N HIS A 16 -5.67 -2.34 14.82
CA HIS A 16 -6.36 -3.37 14.05
C HIS A 16 -7.76 -3.64 14.60
N ALA A 17 -7.88 -3.81 15.93
CA ALA A 17 -9.16 -4.01 16.59
C ALA A 17 -10.10 -2.82 16.38
N LEU A 18 -9.61 -1.59 16.49
CA LEU A 18 -10.42 -0.38 16.24
C LEU A 18 -10.87 -0.30 14.78
N ALA A 19 -9.98 -0.57 13.82
CA ALA A 19 -10.33 -0.58 12.40
C ALA A 19 -11.45 -1.58 12.10
N LYS A 20 -11.34 -2.79 12.67
CA LYS A 20 -12.36 -3.83 12.55
C LYS A 20 -13.69 -3.43 13.19
N GLU A 21 -13.66 -2.83 14.38
CA GLU A 21 -14.85 -2.32 15.06
C GLU A 21 -15.58 -1.28 14.20
N ILE A 22 -14.84 -0.32 13.63
CA ILE A 22 -15.39 0.72 12.76
C ILE A 22 -16.04 0.09 11.51
N LEU A 23 -15.37 -0.86 10.86
CA LEU A 23 -15.92 -1.54 9.68
C LEU A 23 -17.19 -2.32 10.01
N HIS A 24 -17.23 -3.04 11.14
CA HIS A 24 -18.44 -3.71 11.60
C HIS A 24 -19.57 -2.74 11.92
N PHE A 25 -19.27 -1.61 12.56
CA PHE A 25 -20.24 -0.56 12.84
C PHE A 25 -20.84 0.00 11.53
N MET A 26 -20.00 0.29 10.53
CA MET A 26 -20.45 0.77 9.22
C MET A 26 -21.38 -0.24 8.54
N ARG A 27 -21.00 -1.54 8.52
CA ARG A 27 -21.84 -2.60 7.95
C ARG A 27 -23.20 -2.70 8.67
N ALA A 28 -23.19 -2.67 10.01
CA ALA A 28 -24.42 -2.74 10.80
C ALA A 28 -25.33 -1.53 10.52
N ARG A 29 -24.75 -0.33 10.37
CA ARG A 29 -25.50 0.88 10.05
C ARG A 29 -26.08 0.82 8.63
N MET A 30 -25.31 0.34 7.67
CA MET A 30 -25.79 0.13 6.31
C MET A 30 -26.96 -0.85 6.26
N GLY A 31 -26.90 -1.96 7.00
CA GLY A 31 -28.01 -2.92 7.09
C GLY A 31 -29.33 -2.26 7.49
N LYS A 32 -29.29 -1.36 8.51
CA LYS A 32 -30.46 -0.56 8.91
C LYS A 32 -30.96 0.34 7.78
N TYR A 33 -30.05 1.00 7.06
CA TYR A 33 -30.46 1.83 5.90
C TYR A 33 -31.13 1.00 4.81
N GLN A 34 -30.66 -0.22 4.55
CA GLN A 34 -31.30 -1.09 3.56
C GLN A 34 -32.73 -1.47 3.98
N GLU A 35 -32.95 -1.77 5.27
CA GLU A 35 -34.30 -2.06 5.80
C GLU A 35 -35.22 -0.83 5.72
N GLU A 36 -34.70 0.35 6.03
CA GLU A 36 -35.45 1.61 6.02
C GLU A 36 -35.83 2.07 4.60
N THR A 37 -34.93 1.92 3.63
CA THR A 37 -35.11 2.48 2.27
C THR A 37 -35.48 1.45 1.20
N ASN A 38 -35.37 0.15 1.50
CA ASN A 38 -35.47 -0.94 0.53
C ASN A 38 -34.49 -0.79 -0.65
N MET A 39 -33.32 -0.19 -0.40
CA MET A 39 -32.22 -0.09 -1.35
C MET A 39 -31.03 -0.92 -0.88
N LEU A 40 -30.25 -1.47 -1.80
CA LEU A 40 -29.02 -2.19 -1.46
C LEU A 40 -27.85 -1.20 -1.35
N PHE A 41 -27.06 -1.33 -0.28
CA PHE A 41 -25.85 -0.54 -0.04
C PHE A 41 -24.65 -1.47 0.15
N ASN A 42 -23.50 -1.08 -0.38
CA ASN A 42 -22.25 -1.82 -0.28
C ASN A 42 -21.16 -0.97 0.38
N LEU A 43 -20.19 -1.64 1.03
CA LEU A 43 -19.07 -1.01 1.68
C LEU A 43 -17.84 -1.17 0.79
N GLU A 44 -17.33 -0.06 0.27
CA GLU A 44 -16.26 -0.02 -0.73
C GLU A 44 -14.94 0.47 -0.12
N ALA A 45 -13.86 -0.26 -0.38
CA ALA A 45 -12.51 0.26 -0.21
C ALA A 45 -12.17 1.16 -1.40
N THR A 46 -12.59 2.43 -1.31
CA THR A 46 -12.46 3.40 -2.41
C THR A 46 -10.99 3.52 -2.85
N PRO A 47 -10.64 3.60 -4.15
CA PRO A 47 -9.24 3.77 -4.60
C PRO A 47 -8.57 5.06 -4.13
N ALA A 48 -9.37 6.13 -3.95
CA ALA A 48 -9.01 7.41 -3.33
C ALA A 48 -7.78 8.16 -3.88
N GLU A 49 -7.32 7.91 -5.10
CA GLU A 49 -6.10 8.51 -5.70
C GLU A 49 -5.94 10.02 -5.45
N GLY A 50 -6.96 10.82 -5.76
CA GLY A 50 -6.93 12.26 -5.46
C GLY A 50 -7.50 12.63 -4.09
N THR A 51 -8.34 11.78 -3.51
CA THR A 51 -9.07 12.09 -2.28
C THR A 51 -8.18 11.93 -1.04
N SER A 52 -7.25 10.97 -1.04
CA SER A 52 -6.28 10.75 0.04
C SER A 52 -5.46 12.01 0.34
N TYR A 53 -4.92 12.65 -0.69
CA TYR A 53 -4.20 13.91 -0.59
C TYR A 53 -5.13 15.08 -0.27
N ARG A 54 -6.26 15.18 -0.97
CA ARG A 54 -7.19 16.30 -0.79
C ARG A 54 -7.72 16.42 0.64
N PHE A 55 -8.08 15.30 1.27
CA PHE A 55 -8.52 15.31 2.67
C PHE A 55 -7.37 15.61 3.63
N ALA A 56 -6.21 14.96 3.47
CA ALA A 56 -5.05 15.22 4.32
C ALA A 56 -4.64 16.70 4.31
N ARG A 57 -4.59 17.36 3.13
CA ARG A 57 -4.29 18.81 3.05
C ARG A 57 -5.32 19.67 3.77
N LYS A 58 -6.61 19.42 3.53
CA LYS A 58 -7.69 20.18 4.19
C LYS A 58 -7.70 20.01 5.69
N ASP A 59 -7.40 18.80 6.16
CA ASP A 59 -7.30 18.53 7.58
C ASP A 59 -6.08 19.21 8.19
N LYS A 60 -4.93 19.24 7.50
CA LYS A 60 -3.75 20.01 7.94
C LYS A 60 -4.02 21.51 8.01
N GLU A 61 -4.78 22.07 7.08
CA GLU A 61 -5.21 23.47 7.11
C GLU A 61 -6.08 23.79 8.33
N LYS A 62 -6.99 22.88 8.69
CA LYS A 62 -7.96 23.08 9.77
C LYS A 62 -7.44 22.68 11.15
N TYR A 63 -6.64 21.63 11.21
CA TYR A 63 -6.11 20.99 12.40
C TYR A 63 -4.61 20.73 12.19
N PRO A 64 -3.74 21.72 12.43
CA PRO A 64 -2.30 21.61 12.13
C PRO A 64 -1.59 20.42 12.78
N ASP A 65 -2.11 19.94 13.92
CA ASP A 65 -1.56 18.82 14.68
C ASP A 65 -2.09 17.44 14.26
N ILE A 66 -3.02 17.37 13.30
CA ILE A 66 -3.52 16.09 12.81
C ILE A 66 -2.39 15.31 12.13
N ILE A 67 -2.32 14.00 12.37
CA ILE A 67 -1.27 13.13 11.84
C ILE A 67 -1.72 12.58 10.48
N CYS A 68 -0.88 12.74 9.45
CA CYS A 68 -1.05 12.09 8.14
C CYS A 68 -0.15 10.84 8.03
N ALA A 69 -0.36 10.01 7.00
CA ALA A 69 0.35 8.75 6.85
C ALA A 69 1.87 8.95 6.65
N ASN A 70 2.26 10.01 5.93
CA ASN A 70 3.64 10.42 5.73
C ASN A 70 4.07 11.61 6.61
N GLU A 71 3.63 11.64 7.87
CA GLU A 71 3.83 12.77 8.79
C GLU A 71 5.29 13.25 8.85
N GLU A 72 6.24 12.33 8.95
CA GLU A 72 7.67 12.64 9.00
C GLU A 72 8.12 13.37 7.74
N ALA A 73 7.78 12.83 6.56
CA ALA A 73 8.11 13.43 5.27
C ALA A 73 7.45 14.80 5.08
N TYR A 74 6.18 14.94 5.48
CA TYR A 74 5.46 16.21 5.46
C TYR A 74 6.19 17.28 6.28
N ARG A 75 6.67 16.93 7.47
CA ARG A 75 7.37 17.88 8.37
C ARG A 75 8.82 18.16 7.99
N THR A 76 9.56 17.15 7.52
CA THR A 76 11.01 17.23 7.32
C THR A 76 11.40 17.56 5.88
N GLN A 77 10.58 17.14 4.91
CA GLN A 77 10.87 17.22 3.48
C GLN A 77 9.86 18.09 2.72
N HIS A 78 8.88 18.68 3.41
CA HIS A 78 7.78 19.45 2.80
C HIS A 78 7.02 18.65 1.73
N ALA A 79 6.95 17.32 1.89
CA ALA A 79 6.17 16.45 1.00
C ALA A 79 4.67 16.73 1.13
N ASP A 80 3.89 16.49 0.07
CA ASP A 80 2.44 16.60 0.15
C ASP A 80 1.86 15.56 1.14
N PRO A 81 0.98 15.96 2.08
CA PRO A 81 0.42 15.03 3.06
C PRO A 81 -0.62 14.11 2.40
N TYR A 82 -0.65 12.85 2.80
CA TYR A 82 -1.66 11.88 2.35
C TYR A 82 -2.16 10.99 3.49
N TYR A 83 -3.31 10.35 3.27
CA TYR A 83 -3.78 9.24 4.09
C TYR A 83 -3.64 7.91 3.34
N THR A 84 -3.31 6.85 4.08
CA THR A 84 -3.32 5.48 3.55
C THR A 84 -4.71 5.14 3.04
N ASN A 85 -4.78 4.42 1.92
CA ASN A 85 -6.05 4.10 1.32
C ASN A 85 -6.86 3.10 2.16
N SER A 86 -8.15 3.38 2.35
CA SER A 86 -9.08 2.48 3.04
C SER A 86 -8.53 1.94 4.37
N SER A 87 -8.41 0.62 4.52
CA SER A 87 -7.79 -0.04 5.68
C SER A 87 -6.51 -0.79 5.30
N HIS A 88 -5.78 -0.28 4.30
CA HIS A 88 -4.47 -0.84 3.93
C HIS A 88 -3.42 -0.61 5.01
N LEU A 89 -2.38 -1.43 4.98
CA LEU A 89 -1.18 -1.20 5.77
C LEU A 89 -0.48 0.09 5.33
N PRO A 90 0.30 0.74 6.23
CA PRO A 90 1.17 1.84 5.84
C PRO A 90 2.09 1.46 4.68
N VAL A 91 2.40 2.43 3.82
CA VAL A 91 3.32 2.24 2.69
C VAL A 91 4.68 1.79 3.21
N GLY A 92 5.23 0.72 2.65
CA GLY A 92 6.53 0.18 3.05
C GLY A 92 6.55 -0.55 4.39
N TYR A 93 5.39 -0.94 4.94
CA TYR A 93 5.35 -1.65 6.23
C TYR A 93 6.06 -3.02 6.20
N THR A 94 5.84 -3.84 5.16
CA THR A 94 6.50 -5.13 4.99
C THR A 94 6.62 -5.52 3.52
N ASP A 95 7.70 -6.21 3.19
CA ASP A 95 7.92 -6.84 1.88
C ASP A 95 7.49 -8.32 1.88
N ASP A 96 7.10 -8.89 3.03
CA ASP A 96 6.57 -10.24 3.12
C ASP A 96 5.07 -10.24 2.81
N ILE A 97 4.72 -10.71 1.60
CA ILE A 97 3.34 -10.86 1.17
C ILE A 97 2.49 -11.69 2.15
N PHE A 98 3.05 -12.72 2.80
CA PHE A 98 2.29 -13.54 3.75
C PHE A 98 2.05 -12.83 5.07
N GLU A 99 2.95 -11.95 5.50
CA GLU A 99 2.70 -11.07 6.64
C GLU A 99 1.60 -10.07 6.31
N ALA A 100 1.68 -9.41 5.15
CA ALA A 100 0.66 -8.48 4.69
C ALA A 100 -0.72 -9.16 4.59
N LEU A 101 -0.78 -10.37 4.01
CA LEU A 101 -2.00 -11.17 3.92
C LEU A 101 -2.59 -11.47 5.30
N LYS A 102 -1.78 -11.91 6.27
CA LYS A 102 -2.25 -12.20 7.63
C LYS A 102 -2.84 -10.98 8.34
N LEU A 103 -2.21 -9.82 8.17
CA LEU A 103 -2.66 -8.57 8.79
C LEU A 103 -3.84 -7.92 8.07
N GLN A 104 -4.18 -8.37 6.86
CA GLN A 104 -5.23 -7.75 6.05
C GLN A 104 -6.44 -8.64 5.84
N ASP A 105 -6.33 -9.97 5.95
CA ASP A 105 -7.40 -10.91 5.58
C ASP A 105 -8.76 -10.58 6.21
N ASP A 106 -8.79 -10.40 7.54
CA ASP A 106 -10.04 -10.17 8.25
C ASP A 106 -10.61 -8.75 8.07
N LEU A 107 -9.75 -7.74 7.86
CA LEU A 107 -10.20 -6.40 7.52
C LEU A 107 -10.76 -6.33 6.11
N GLN A 108 -10.09 -6.98 5.15
CA GLN A 108 -10.51 -6.92 3.74
C GLN A 108 -11.82 -7.66 3.49
N THR A 109 -12.09 -8.74 4.23
CA THR A 109 -13.40 -9.44 4.18
C THR A 109 -14.56 -8.61 4.75
N CYS A 110 -14.28 -7.49 5.43
CA CYS A 110 -15.33 -6.59 5.90
C CYS A 110 -15.94 -5.75 4.76
N TYR A 111 -15.24 -5.54 3.64
CA TYR A 111 -15.80 -4.82 2.50
C TYR A 111 -16.75 -5.71 1.70
N THR A 112 -17.88 -5.15 1.27
CA THR A 112 -18.92 -5.88 0.51
C THR A 112 -19.10 -5.35 -0.91
N GLY A 113 -18.59 -4.15 -1.19
CA GLY A 113 -18.65 -3.54 -2.52
C GLY A 113 -17.47 -3.87 -3.40
N GLY A 114 -16.30 -3.94 -2.78
CA GLY A 114 -15.04 -4.06 -3.48
C GLY A 114 -13.90 -3.74 -2.55
N THR A 115 -12.84 -4.53 -2.69
CA THR A 115 -11.53 -4.24 -2.12
C THR A 115 -10.47 -4.99 -2.92
N VAL A 116 -9.22 -4.57 -2.79
CA VAL A 116 -8.07 -5.23 -3.38
C VAL A 116 -6.90 -5.15 -2.41
N LEU A 117 -6.19 -6.27 -2.23
CA LEU A 117 -4.86 -6.26 -1.63
C LEU A 117 -3.80 -6.28 -2.74
N HIS A 118 -2.94 -5.27 -2.75
CA HIS A 118 -1.81 -5.22 -3.67
C HIS A 118 -0.62 -6.01 -3.08
N GLY A 119 -0.38 -7.21 -3.60
CA GLY A 119 0.80 -8.01 -3.27
C GLY A 119 1.97 -7.63 -4.15
N PHE A 120 2.75 -6.63 -3.74
CA PHE A 120 4.02 -6.33 -4.39
C PHE A 120 5.00 -7.47 -4.11
N ILE A 121 5.49 -8.09 -5.18
CA ILE A 121 6.53 -9.13 -5.12
C ILE A 121 7.77 -8.54 -5.78
N GLY A 122 8.96 -8.83 -5.26
CA GLY A 122 10.21 -8.25 -5.76
C GLY A 122 10.42 -8.48 -7.27
N GLU A 123 11.18 -9.50 -7.66
CA GLU A 123 11.31 -9.80 -9.08
C GLU A 123 10.18 -10.70 -9.58
N ARG A 124 10.04 -10.76 -10.91
CA ARG A 124 9.16 -11.72 -11.57
C ARG A 124 9.45 -13.13 -11.07
N LEU A 125 8.39 -13.86 -10.71
CA LEU A 125 8.51 -15.26 -10.28
C LEU A 125 9.20 -16.11 -11.35
N PRO A 126 10.00 -17.11 -10.92
CA PRO A 126 10.90 -17.86 -11.82
C PRO A 126 10.16 -18.72 -12.85
N SER A 127 8.86 -19.01 -12.65
CA SER A 127 8.05 -19.77 -13.61
C SER A 127 6.55 -19.53 -13.42
N ALA A 128 5.76 -19.86 -14.45
CA ALA A 128 4.30 -19.89 -14.36
C ALA A 128 3.82 -20.86 -13.28
N THR A 129 4.51 -21.99 -13.08
CA THR A 129 4.21 -22.94 -12.00
C THR A 129 4.41 -22.34 -10.62
N ALA A 130 5.47 -21.54 -10.42
CA ALA A 130 5.69 -20.82 -9.16
C ALA A 130 4.56 -19.82 -8.88
N CYS A 131 4.15 -19.05 -9.90
CA CYS A 131 3.01 -18.14 -9.79
C CYS A 131 1.71 -18.88 -9.44
N LYS A 132 1.39 -19.96 -10.16
CA LYS A 132 0.23 -20.81 -9.87
C LYS A 132 0.23 -21.34 -8.44
N ASN A 133 1.37 -21.82 -7.96
CA ASN A 133 1.50 -22.35 -6.60
C ASN A 133 1.31 -21.25 -5.54
N LEU A 134 1.82 -20.05 -5.79
CA LEU A 134 1.60 -18.91 -4.90
C LEU A 134 0.13 -18.51 -4.84
N VAL A 135 -0.51 -18.30 -6.00
CA VAL A 135 -1.95 -18.01 -6.10
C VAL A 135 -2.78 -19.08 -5.38
N LYS A 136 -2.50 -20.36 -5.64
CA LYS A 136 -3.19 -21.46 -4.95
C LYS A 136 -2.99 -21.40 -3.44
N LYS A 137 -1.77 -21.18 -2.98
CA LYS A 137 -1.47 -21.09 -1.55
C LYS A 137 -2.20 -19.92 -0.89
N ILE A 138 -2.31 -18.77 -1.56
CA ILE A 138 -3.07 -17.63 -1.04
C ILE A 138 -4.56 -17.98 -0.96
N ALA A 139 -5.14 -18.49 -2.06
CA ALA A 139 -6.55 -18.85 -2.12
C ALA A 139 -6.96 -19.97 -1.15
N ASP A 140 -6.06 -20.92 -0.85
CA ASP A 140 -6.36 -22.03 0.06
C ASP A 140 -6.28 -21.61 1.55
N ASN A 141 -5.57 -20.52 1.89
CA ASN A 141 -5.25 -20.18 3.28
C ASN A 141 -5.83 -18.84 3.76
N PHE A 142 -6.35 -18.01 2.85
CA PHE A 142 -6.89 -16.70 3.16
C PHE A 142 -8.25 -16.48 2.48
N HIS A 143 -9.03 -15.55 2.99
CA HIS A 143 -10.41 -15.27 2.60
C HIS A 143 -10.57 -13.98 1.78
N LEU A 144 -9.47 -13.26 1.50
CA LEU A 144 -9.52 -12.02 0.72
C LEU A 144 -10.29 -12.22 -0.60
N PRO A 145 -11.24 -11.33 -0.91
CA PRO A 145 -12.06 -11.47 -2.11
C PRO A 145 -11.26 -11.20 -3.39
N TYR A 146 -10.24 -10.35 -3.32
CA TYR A 146 -9.42 -9.98 -4.47
C TYR A 146 -8.02 -9.52 -4.04
N TYR A 147 -7.00 -10.04 -4.74
CA TYR A 147 -5.60 -9.67 -4.55
C TYR A 147 -4.88 -9.65 -5.90
N THR A 148 -3.85 -8.82 -6.00
CA THR A 148 -2.94 -8.78 -7.15
C THR A 148 -1.55 -9.27 -6.75
N LEU A 149 -0.82 -9.82 -7.73
CA LEU A 149 0.61 -10.10 -7.60
C LEU A 149 1.35 -9.21 -8.59
N THR A 150 2.01 -8.18 -8.08
CA THR A 150 2.66 -7.15 -8.88
C THR A 150 4.17 -7.27 -8.77
N PRO A 151 4.86 -7.78 -9.81
CA PRO A 151 6.32 -7.83 -9.82
C PRO A 151 6.92 -6.44 -10.10
N THR A 152 8.08 -6.19 -9.51
CA THR A 152 8.90 -5.01 -9.83
C THR A 152 9.67 -5.24 -11.13
N PHE A 153 9.57 -4.26 -12.01
CA PHE A 153 10.34 -4.19 -13.25
C PHE A 153 10.69 -2.73 -13.56
N SER A 154 11.75 -2.52 -14.33
CA SER A 154 12.15 -1.21 -14.83
C SER A 154 12.08 -1.18 -16.35
N ILE A 155 11.85 0.00 -16.92
CA ILE A 155 11.77 0.20 -18.37
C ILE A 155 12.89 1.15 -18.81
N CYS A 156 13.76 0.65 -19.68
CA CYS A 156 14.75 1.46 -20.38
C CYS A 156 14.16 1.91 -21.75
N PRO A 157 14.23 3.19 -22.12
CA PRO A 157 13.82 3.65 -23.45
C PRO A 157 14.55 2.94 -24.60
N SER A 158 15.79 2.51 -24.38
CA SER A 158 16.61 1.81 -25.38
C SER A 158 16.44 0.28 -25.35
N HIS A 159 16.32 -0.32 -24.16
CA HIS A 159 16.38 -1.78 -23.99
C HIS A 159 15.06 -2.44 -23.55
N GLY A 160 14.02 -1.66 -23.30
CA GLY A 160 12.71 -2.16 -22.88
C GLY A 160 12.69 -2.65 -21.42
N TYR A 161 11.89 -3.70 -21.17
CA TYR A 161 11.63 -4.23 -19.84
C TYR A 161 12.85 -4.95 -19.23
N MET A 162 13.08 -4.71 -17.95
CA MET A 162 14.13 -5.32 -17.12
C MET A 162 13.51 -5.81 -15.82
N ALA A 163 13.92 -6.99 -15.36
CA ALA A 163 13.46 -7.53 -14.08
C ALA A 163 14.11 -6.77 -12.92
N GLY A 164 13.33 -6.50 -11.86
CA GLY A 164 13.81 -5.80 -10.67
C GLY A 164 13.77 -4.28 -10.79
N GLU A 165 14.21 -3.61 -9.73
CA GLU A 165 14.31 -2.16 -9.63
C GLU A 165 15.69 -1.69 -10.08
N HIS A 166 15.72 -0.84 -11.11
CA HIS A 166 16.92 -0.24 -11.67
C HIS A 166 16.70 1.25 -11.90
N PHE A 167 17.36 2.11 -11.11
CA PHE A 167 17.35 3.57 -11.34
C PHE A 167 18.12 3.97 -12.60
N PHE A 168 19.13 3.19 -12.97
CA PHE A 168 19.93 3.35 -14.18
C PHE A 168 19.97 2.02 -14.93
N CYS A 169 19.88 2.07 -16.27
CA CYS A 169 19.86 0.85 -17.06
C CYS A 169 21.25 0.21 -17.07
N PRO A 170 21.43 -1.02 -16.52
CA PRO A 170 22.74 -1.66 -16.47
C PRO A 170 23.32 -1.95 -17.86
N LYS A 171 22.45 -2.09 -18.88
CA LYS A 171 22.88 -2.27 -20.28
C LYS A 171 23.36 -0.97 -20.90
N CYS A 172 22.69 0.15 -20.65
CA CYS A 172 23.18 1.47 -21.11
C CYS A 172 24.51 1.79 -20.44
N ASP A 173 24.63 1.51 -19.14
CA ASP A 173 25.86 1.70 -18.38
C ASP A 173 27.02 0.89 -18.99
N GLU A 174 26.78 -0.39 -19.29
CA GLU A 174 27.76 -1.24 -19.97
C GLU A 174 28.13 -0.70 -21.37
N GLU A 175 27.16 -0.24 -22.17
CA GLU A 175 27.37 0.32 -23.51
C GLU A 175 28.23 1.59 -23.51
N ILE A 176 28.11 2.44 -22.48
CA ILE A 176 28.94 3.65 -22.34
C ILE A 176 30.27 3.39 -21.60
N GLY A 177 30.53 2.14 -21.22
CA GLY A 177 31.71 1.75 -20.45
C GLY A 177 31.70 2.23 -19.01
N TYR A 178 30.53 2.59 -18.47
CA TYR A 178 30.36 2.89 -17.06
C TYR A 178 30.41 1.59 -16.27
N SER A 179 31.38 1.50 -15.36
CA SER A 179 31.39 0.47 -14.33
C SER A 179 31.12 1.18 -13.01
N ALA A 180 30.01 0.82 -12.35
CA ALA A 180 29.75 1.31 -11.01
C ALA A 180 30.86 0.76 -10.09
N GLU A 181 31.82 1.60 -9.69
CA GLU A 181 32.64 1.30 -8.53
C GLU A 181 31.69 1.10 -7.34
N LYS A 182 31.66 -0.10 -6.77
CA LYS A 182 30.94 -0.40 -5.52
C LYS A 182 31.52 0.46 -4.40
N LYS A 183 31.05 1.70 -4.26
CA LYS A 183 31.16 2.44 -3.01
C LYS A 183 30.01 1.96 -2.14
N GLU A 184 30.34 1.25 -1.07
CA GLU A 184 29.41 0.98 0.02
C GLU A 184 28.92 2.33 0.55
N ILE A 185 27.71 2.72 0.18
CA ILE A 185 27.05 3.90 0.75
C ILE A 185 26.46 3.45 2.09
N PRO A 186 26.77 4.11 3.22
CA PRO A 186 26.21 3.74 4.51
C PRO A 186 24.69 3.78 4.46
N ILE A 187 24.06 2.74 5.00
CA ILE A 187 22.61 2.41 5.00
C ILE A 187 21.70 3.60 5.39
N GLN A 188 22.22 4.62 6.07
CA GLN A 188 21.48 5.81 6.47
C GLN A 188 21.11 6.78 5.33
N GLN A 189 21.76 6.73 4.16
CA GLN A 189 21.44 7.67 3.05
C GLN A 189 20.32 7.19 2.13
N THR A 190 20.02 5.89 2.08
CA THR A 190 18.98 5.32 1.20
C THR A 190 17.56 5.66 1.67
N ILE A 191 17.37 5.89 2.98
CA ILE A 191 16.06 6.18 3.58
C ILE A 191 15.48 7.53 3.07
N ASN A 192 16.34 8.52 2.81
CA ASN A 192 15.88 9.87 2.42
C ASN A 192 15.55 10.02 0.91
N GLN A 193 15.93 9.07 0.05
CA GLN A 193 15.56 9.10 -1.37
C GLN A 193 14.31 8.27 -1.67
N ASN A 194 14.02 7.23 -0.87
CA ASN A 194 12.89 6.33 -1.08
C ASN A 194 11.50 6.95 -0.81
N ILE A 195 11.45 8.10 -0.15
CA ILE A 195 10.20 8.80 0.18
C ILE A 195 9.69 9.66 -1.00
N ASN A 196 10.56 10.05 -1.93
CA ASN A 196 10.23 11.01 -3.00
C ASN A 196 9.76 10.39 -4.33
N GLN A 197 9.68 9.05 -4.44
CA GLN A 197 9.31 8.40 -5.72
C GLN A 197 8.26 7.28 -5.60
N THR A 198 7.78 6.91 -4.42
CA THR A 198 6.76 5.87 -4.24
C THR A 198 5.32 6.37 -4.39
N ALA A 199 5.11 7.51 -5.05
CA ALA A 199 3.83 7.86 -5.66
C ALA A 199 3.72 7.23 -7.05
N THR A 200 3.94 5.93 -7.15
CA THR A 200 3.65 5.20 -8.38
C THR A 200 2.15 4.90 -8.39
N VAL A 201 1.46 5.59 -9.29
CA VAL A 201 0.09 5.31 -9.72
C VAL A 201 -0.01 3.81 -10.00
N ALA A 202 -0.64 3.07 -9.08
CA ALA A 202 -1.17 1.76 -9.35
C ALA A 202 -2.49 1.97 -10.10
N ILE A 203 -2.43 1.83 -11.43
CA ILE A 203 -3.62 1.57 -12.26
C ILE A 203 -4.02 0.11 -12.08
#